data_AF-A0A9D2RXV3-F1
#
_entry.id   AF-A0A9D2RXV3-F1
#
_cell.length_a   1.000
_cell.length_b   1.000
_cell.length_c   1.000
_cell.angle_alpha   90.00
_cell.angle_beta   90.00
_cell.angle_gamma   90.00
#
_symmetry.space_group_name_H-M   'P 1'
#
loop_
_entity.id
_entity.type
_entity.pdbx_description
1 polymer ?
#
loop_
_entity_poly.entity_id
_entity_poly.type
_entity_poly.pdbx_seq_one_letter_code
_entity_poly.pdbx_strand_id
1 'polypeptide(L)'
;MEIQLWRSILCPYELAVKELVLKFEHIITEHRENDLYSPIEQVSGRVKSVSSILEKMQRKHIPMERMEEEVEDIAGVRIICQF
;
A
#
# COMPACT_ATOMS: atom_id res chain seq x y z
N MET A 1 21.83 -9.48 -8.91
CA MET A 1 21.59 -10.34 -7.73
C MET A 1 20.71 -9.61 -6.70
N GLU A 2 21.08 -8.41 -6.20
CA GLU A 2 20.23 -7.65 -5.25
C GLU A 2 18.86 -7.21 -5.80
N ILE A 3 18.78 -6.76 -7.05
CA ILE A 3 17.51 -6.27 -7.65
C ILE A 3 16.43 -7.38 -7.68
N GLN A 4 16.84 -8.64 -7.88
CA GLN A 4 15.91 -9.77 -7.90
C GLN A 4 15.37 -10.09 -6.50
N LEU A 5 16.21 -9.94 -5.46
CA LEU A 5 15.81 -10.15 -4.07
C LEU A 5 14.75 -9.13 -3.64
N TRP A 6 14.98 -7.85 -3.93
CA TRP A 6 14.01 -6.78 -3.62
C TRP A 6 12.68 -6.96 -4.35
N ARG A 7 12.70 -7.38 -5.63
CA ARG A 7 11.47 -7.71 -6.35
C ARG A 7 10.69 -8.85 -5.68
N SER A 8 11.40 -9.87 -5.20
CA SER A 8 10.76 -10.99 -4.49
C SER A 8 10.11 -10.53 -3.18
N ILE A 9 10.81 -9.71 -2.40
CA ILE A 9 10.32 -9.20 -1.11
C ILE A 9 9.13 -8.24 -1.31
N LEU A 10 9.18 -7.38 -2.33
CA LEU A 10 8.14 -6.37 -2.57
C LEU A 10 6.90 -6.91 -3.29
N CYS A 11 7.00 -8.04 -3.98
CA CYS A 11 5.89 -8.64 -4.73
C CYS A 11 4.62 -8.87 -3.87
N PRO A 12 4.70 -9.47 -2.66
CA PRO A 12 3.55 -9.59 -1.76
C PRO A 12 2.89 -8.24 -1.44
N TYR A 13 3.67 -7.18 -1.23
CA TYR A 13 3.16 -5.84 -0.95
C TYR A 13 2.46 -5.23 -2.17
N GLU A 14 2.99 -5.46 -3.38
CA GLU A 14 2.33 -5.03 -4.62
C GLU A 14 0.97 -5.71 -4.80
N LEU A 15 0.89 -7.01 -4.52
CA LEU A 15 -0.36 -7.77 -4.57
C LEU A 15 -1.36 -7.28 -3.51
N ALA A 16 -0.92 -7.10 -2.27
CA ALA A 16 -1.75 -6.58 -1.19
C ALA A 16 -2.33 -5.19 -1.53
N VAL A 17 -1.50 -4.30 -2.08
CA VAL A 17 -1.96 -2.98 -2.53
C VAL A 17 -3.04 -3.09 -3.61
N LYS A 18 -2.84 -3.95 -4.62
CA LYS A 18 -3.83 -4.17 -5.69
C LYS A 18 -5.15 -4.72 -5.15
N GLU A 19 -5.09 -5.71 -4.26
CA GLU A 19 -6.28 -6.29 -3.66
C GLU A 19 -7.06 -5.28 -2.80
N LEU A 20 -6.36 -4.47 -2.01
CA LEU A 20 -6.98 -3.43 -1.19
C LEU A 20 -7.64 -2.36 -2.07
N VAL A 21 -6.95 -1.87 -3.10
CA VAL A 21 -7.51 -0.88 -4.03
C VAL A 21 -8.79 -1.43 -4.66
N LEU A 22 -8.75 -2.66 -5.19
CA LEU A 22 -9.93 -3.30 -5.80
C LEU A 22 -11.09 -3.43 -4.80
N LYS A 23 -10.82 -3.86 -3.56
CA LYS A 23 -11.85 -3.98 -2.52
C LYS A 23 -12.52 -2.64 -2.23
N PHE A 24 -11.76 -1.55 -2.14
CA PHE A 24 -12.35 -0.23 -1.91
C PHE A 24 -13.10 0.29 -3.15
N GLU A 25 -12.62 0.03 -4.37
CA GLU A 25 -13.34 0.35 -5.60
C GLU A 25 -14.70 -0.38 -5.68
N HIS A 26 -14.75 -1.64 -5.21
CA HIS A 26 -16.02 -2.36 -5.09
C HIS A 26 -16.98 -1.71 -4.09
N ILE A 27 -16.49 -1.19 -2.95
CA ILE A 27 -17.34 -0.46 -1.98
C ILE A 27 -17.92 0.80 -2.63
N ILE A 28 -17.12 1.55 -3.39
CA ILE A 28 -17.61 2.73 -4.14
C ILE A 28 -18.71 2.33 -5.12
N THR A 29 -18.46 1.25 -5.87
CA THR A 29 -19.40 0.73 -6.87
C THR A 29 -20.70 0.27 -6.22
N GLU A 30 -20.63 -0.49 -5.13
CA GLU A 30 -21.80 -0.96 -4.37
C GLU A 30 -22.70 0.20 -3.91
N HIS A 31 -22.11 1.28 -3.39
CA HIS A 31 -22.90 2.45 -2.99
C HIS A 31 -23.59 3.09 -4.19
N ARG A 32 -22.87 3.25 -5.31
CA ARG A 32 -23.43 3.85 -6.54
C ARG A 32 -24.55 3.01 -7.13
N GLU A 33 -24.42 1.69 -7.16
CA GLU A 33 -25.45 0.77 -7.67
C GLU A 33 -26.73 0.76 -6.82
N ASN A 34 -26.64 1.14 -5.54
CA ASN A 34 -27.79 1.28 -4.64
C ASN A 34 -28.33 2.72 -4.57
N ASP A 35 -27.91 3.62 -5.46
CA ASP A 35 -28.23 5.06 -5.42
C ASP A 35 -27.87 5.73 -4.06
N LEU A 36 -26.87 5.19 -3.36
CA LEU A 36 -26.38 5.70 -2.08
C LEU A 36 -25.14 6.57 -2.24
N TYR A 37 -24.98 7.51 -1.32
CA TYR A 37 -23.75 8.28 -1.20
C TYR A 37 -22.59 7.38 -0.73
N SER A 38 -21.49 7.34 -1.49
CA SER A 38 -20.25 6.72 -1.03
C SER A 38 -19.37 7.73 -0.30
N PRO A 39 -18.92 7.43 0.94
CA PRO A 39 -17.96 8.29 1.64
C PRO A 39 -16.59 8.31 0.97
N ILE A 40 -16.28 7.31 0.14
CA ILE A 40 -15.02 7.19 -0.59
C ILE A 40 -15.22 7.78 -2.00
N GLU A 41 -14.43 8.80 -2.33
CA GLU A 41 -14.42 9.42 -3.65
C GLU A 41 -13.41 8.74 -4.59
N GLN A 42 -12.20 8.51 -4.09
CA GLN A 42 -11.11 7.94 -4.87
C GLN A 42 -10.18 7.10 -3.99
N VAL A 43 -9.67 6.01 -4.55
CA VAL A 43 -8.68 5.15 -3.90
C VAL A 43 -7.45 5.08 -4.79
N SER A 44 -6.27 5.15 -4.18
CA SER A 44 -4.99 4.93 -4.87
C SER A 44 -4.06 4.14 -3.96
N GLY A 45 -3.23 3.29 -4.55
CA GLY A 45 -2.31 2.44 -3.82
C GLY A 45 -0.90 2.55 -4.39
N ARG A 46 0.12 2.39 -3.54
CA ARG A 46 1.52 2.30 -3.98
C ARG A 46 2.35 1.44 -3.04
N VAL A 47 3.41 0.87 -3.58
CA VAL A 47 4.51 0.30 -2.79
C VAL A 47 5.64 1.33 -2.68
N LYS A 48 6.24 1.42 -1.49
CA LYS A 48 7.35 2.32 -1.20
C LYS A 48 8.58 1.94 -2.04
N SER A 49 9.30 2.93 -2.57
CA SER A 49 10.54 2.65 -3.31
C SER A 49 11.60 2.06 -2.40
N VAL A 50 12.46 1.18 -2.93
CA VAL A 50 13.60 0.60 -2.18
C VAL A 50 14.45 1.69 -1.51
N SER A 51 14.74 2.78 -2.22
CA SER A 51 15.48 3.93 -1.67
C SER A 51 14.80 4.53 -0.43
N SER A 52 13.48 4.71 -0.48
CA SER A 52 12.71 5.30 0.62
C SER A 52 12.54 4.31 1.79
N ILE A 53 12.55 3.00 1.52
CA ILE A 53 12.55 1.95 2.55
C ILE A 53 13.86 2.00 3.32
N LEU A 54 15.00 1.97 2.60
CA LEU A 54 16.34 2.02 3.19
C LEU A 54 16.56 3.29 4.01
N GLU A 55 16.14 4.45 3.49
CA GLU A 55 16.22 5.72 4.23
C GLU A 55 15.40 5.68 5.53
N LYS A 56 14.20 5.09 5.50
CA LYS A 56 13.34 4.98 6.67
C LYS A 56 13.91 4.01 7.70
N MET A 57 14.49 2.89 7.26
CA MET A 57 15.18 1.95 8.13
C MET A 57 16.38 2.60 8.80
N GLN A 58 17.20 3.34 8.05
CA GLN A 58 18.35 4.06 8.61
C GLN A 58 17.89 5.10 9.64
N ARG A 59 16.86 5.89 9.33
CA ARG A 59 16.31 6.91 10.25
C ARG A 59 15.77 6.29 11.55
N LYS A 60 15.15 5.12 11.46
CA LYS A 60 14.58 4.41 12.61
C LYS A 60 15.53 3.39 13.26
N HIS A 61 16.75 3.24 12.74
CA HIS A 61 17.74 2.23 13.18
C HIS A 61 17.18 0.79 13.14
N ILE A 62 16.39 0.47 12.11
CA ILE A 62 15.80 -0.85 11.91
C ILE A 62 16.78 -1.75 11.15
N PRO A 63 17.17 -2.92 11.69
CA PRO A 63 18.00 -3.88 10.96
C PRO A 63 17.21 -4.53 9.81
N MET A 64 17.91 -4.95 8.75
CA MET A 64 17.29 -5.55 7.55
C MET A 64 16.40 -6.75 7.85
N GLU A 65 16.79 -7.57 8.84
CA GLU A 65 16.06 -8.76 9.28
C GLU A 65 14.67 -8.43 9.86
N ARG A 66 14.49 -7.23 10.41
CA ARG A 66 13.23 -6.78 11.01
C ARG A 66 12.47 -5.78 10.15
N MET A 67 12.91 -5.56 8.91
CA MET A 67 12.30 -4.62 7.98
C MET A 67 10.81 -4.89 7.77
N GLU A 68 10.43 -6.15 7.52
CA GLU A 68 9.03 -6.52 7.23
C GLU A 68 8.12 -6.37 8.46
N GLU A 69 8.69 -6.45 9.67
CA GLU A 69 7.96 -6.32 10.93
C GLU A 69 7.83 -4.86 11.40
N GLU A 70 8.87 -4.05 11.20
CA GLU A 70 8.96 -2.70 11.76
C GLU A 70 8.68 -1.57 10.75
N VAL A 71 8.71 -1.84 9.45
CA VAL A 71 8.40 -0.86 8.40
C VAL A 71 6.94 -0.99 7.98
N GLU A 72 6.07 -0.27 8.69
CA GLU A 72 4.61 -0.36 8.51
C GLU A 72 4.07 0.16 7.17
N ASP A 73 4.81 1.01 6.44
CA ASP A 73 4.33 1.72 5.25
C ASP A 73 5.00 1.25 3.94
N ILE A 74 5.38 -0.03 3.86
CA ILE A 74 5.86 -0.63 2.60
C ILE A 74 4.72 -0.64 1.58
N ALA A 75 3.54 -1.13 1.98
CA ALA A 75 2.30 -1.04 1.22
C ALA A 75 1.46 0.14 1.74
N GLY A 76 1.19 1.13 0.88
CA GLY A 76 0.39 2.30 1.25
C GLY A 76 -0.84 2.44 0.38
N VAL A 77 -2.01 2.58 1.01
CA VAL A 77 -3.27 2.92 0.34
C VAL A 77 -3.71 4.30 0.81
N ARG A 78 -4.13 5.13 -0.14
CA ARG A 78 -4.70 6.46 0.09
C ARG A 78 -6.16 6.44 -0.34
N ILE A 79 -7.02 6.76 0.60
CA ILE A 79 -8.46 6.91 0.41
C ILE A 79 -8.76 8.40 0.50
N ILE A 80 -9.38 8.95 -0.54
CA ILE A 80 -9.87 10.32 -0.59
C ILE A 80 -11.36 10.26 -0.34
N CYS A 81 -11.80 11.02 0.67
CA CYS A 81 -13.20 11.22 1.02
C CYS A 81 -13.59 12.66 0.69
N GLN A 82 -14.87 12.89 0.39
CA GLN A 82 -15.35 14.21 -0.04
C GLN A 82 -15.47 15.23 1.11
N PHE A 83 -15.46 14.78 2.37
CA PHE A 83 -15.64 15.60 3.58
C PHE A 83 -14.57 15.31 4.63
#